data_AF-A0A533SEU8-F1
#
_entry.id   AF-A0A533SEU8-F1
#
_cell.length_a   1.000
_cell.length_b   1.000
_cell.length_c   1.000
_cell.angle_alpha   90.00
_cell.angle_beta   90.00
_cell.angle_gamma   90.00
#
_symmetry.space_group_name_H-M   'P 1'
#
loop_
_entity.id
_entity.type
_entity.pdbx_description
1 polymer ?
#
loop_
_entity_poly.entity_id
_entity_poly.type
_entity_poly.pdbx_seq_one_letter_code
_entity_poly.pdbx_strand_id
1 'polypeptide(L)'
;MTYIDTLREAKDLVTPGMSACQGCGAELCLRRVLQIAGENSVIGIPPGCMAGAGAVGWNFTSGLHIPVHITLLDNTAALLSGVSNMYQRQGRDDINVIGFAGDGATADCGFQSLSGAAERGEKVLYICYDNEGYMNTGFQRSSTTTRGSSTSTTPASTAMHGKAQHQKYMPLI
;
A
#
# COMPACT_ATOMS: atom_id res chain seq x y z
N MET A 1 -23.84 -11.17 -10.49
CA MET A 1 -23.17 -9.90 -10.79
C MET A 1 -21.75 -10.23 -11.20
N THR A 2 -21.30 -9.77 -12.37
CA THR A 2 -19.90 -9.98 -12.80
C THR A 2 -19.01 -8.95 -12.13
N TYR A 3 -17.69 -9.18 -12.10
CA TYR A 3 -16.76 -8.17 -11.59
C TYR A 3 -16.82 -6.87 -12.42
N ILE A 4 -17.16 -6.96 -13.71
CA ILE A 4 -17.34 -5.79 -14.59
C ILE A 4 -18.53 -4.95 -14.12
N ASP A 5 -19.66 -5.59 -13.77
CA ASP A 5 -20.83 -4.88 -13.22
C ASP A 5 -20.46 -4.19 -11.90
N THR A 6 -19.71 -4.87 -11.02
CA THR A 6 -19.21 -4.27 -9.77
C THR A 6 -18.36 -3.04 -10.03
N LEU A 7 -17.39 -3.10 -10.95
CA LEU A 7 -16.51 -1.96 -11.25
C LEU A 7 -17.24 -0.77 -11.90
N ARG A 8 -18.40 -1.02 -12.53
CA ARG A 8 -19.25 0.02 -13.14
C ARG A 8 -20.18 0.68 -12.12
N GLU A 9 -20.72 -0.09 -11.19
CA GLU A 9 -21.81 0.35 -10.31
C GLU A 9 -21.35 0.66 -8.88
N ALA A 10 -20.19 0.14 -8.45
CA ALA A 10 -19.65 0.40 -7.13
C ALA A 10 -19.38 1.88 -6.91
N LYS A 11 -19.84 2.37 -5.75
CA LYS A 11 -19.55 3.72 -5.28
C LYS A 11 -18.03 3.91 -5.18
N ASP A 12 -17.58 5.08 -5.60
CA ASP A 12 -16.18 5.46 -5.41
C ASP A 12 -15.94 5.81 -3.94
N LEU A 13 -15.04 5.08 -3.30
CA LEU A 13 -14.70 5.27 -1.88
C LEU A 13 -13.45 6.15 -1.71
N VAL A 14 -12.80 6.55 -2.80
CA VAL A 14 -11.68 7.49 -2.80
C VAL A 14 -12.20 8.87 -3.15
N THR A 15 -11.95 9.87 -2.30
CA THR A 15 -12.46 11.21 -2.54
C THR A 15 -11.84 11.83 -3.80
N PRO A 16 -12.55 12.76 -4.47
CA PRO A 16 -11.93 13.58 -5.51
C PRO A 16 -10.89 14.51 -4.90
N GLY A 17 -9.88 14.89 -5.68
CA GLY A 17 -8.88 15.90 -5.27
C GLY A 17 -7.62 15.35 -4.60
N MET A 18 -7.33 14.05 -4.71
CA MET A 18 -6.03 13.52 -4.32
C MET A 18 -4.91 14.14 -5.17
N SER A 19 -3.78 14.46 -4.52
CA SER A 19 -2.62 15.11 -5.15
C SER A 19 -1.66 14.12 -5.82
N ALA A 20 -2.16 12.95 -6.21
CA ALA A 20 -1.40 11.96 -6.95
C ALA A 20 -1.00 12.49 -8.35
N CYS A 21 0.07 11.94 -8.91
CA CYS A 21 0.47 12.25 -10.29
C CYS A 21 -0.67 11.96 -11.28
N GLN A 22 -0.72 12.70 -12.39
CA GLN A 22 -1.67 12.41 -13.47
C GLN A 22 -1.41 11.01 -14.03
N GLY A 23 -2.43 10.14 -14.01
CA GLY A 23 -2.29 8.74 -14.40
C GLY A 23 -1.58 7.85 -13.38
N CYS A 24 -1.53 8.23 -12.10
CA CYS A 24 -0.90 7.45 -11.05
C CYS A 24 -1.51 6.04 -10.94
N GLY A 25 -0.70 5.01 -11.24
CA GLY A 25 -1.15 3.61 -11.15
C GLY A 25 -1.52 3.16 -9.73
N ALA A 26 -0.81 3.65 -8.70
CA ALA A 26 -1.12 3.32 -7.31
C ALA A 26 -2.51 3.85 -6.90
N GLU A 27 -2.87 5.05 -7.37
CA GLU A 27 -4.18 5.65 -7.11
C GLU A 27 -5.30 4.86 -7.79
N LEU A 28 -5.10 4.46 -9.04
CA LEU A 28 -6.03 3.61 -9.78
C LEU A 28 -6.21 2.26 -9.09
N CYS A 29 -5.12 1.63 -8.65
CA CYS A 29 -5.16 0.39 -7.88
C CYS A 29 -5.97 0.55 -6.60
N LEU A 30 -5.76 1.63 -5.83
CA LEU A 30 -6.51 1.90 -4.61
C LEU A 30 -8.02 2.01 -4.89
N ARG A 31 -8.42 2.78 -5.92
CA ARG A 31 -9.83 2.90 -6.32
C ARG A 31 -10.44 1.53 -6.64
N ARG A 32 -9.76 0.71 -7.42
CA ARG A 32 -10.27 -0.62 -7.82
C ARG A 32 -10.37 -1.59 -6.64
N VAL A 33 -9.39 -1.59 -5.75
CA VAL A 33 -9.43 -2.38 -4.52
C VAL A 33 -10.65 -2.01 -3.69
N LEU A 34 -10.89 -0.72 -3.48
CA LEU A 34 -12.00 -0.26 -2.64
C LEU A 34 -13.37 -0.45 -3.28
N GLN A 35 -13.48 -0.38 -4.61
CA GLN A 35 -14.73 -0.74 -5.31
C GLN A 35 -15.13 -2.20 -5.07
N ILE A 36 -14.16 -3.10 -4.96
CA ILE A 36 -14.40 -4.53 -4.71
C ILE A 36 -14.61 -4.80 -3.22
N ALA A 37 -13.79 -4.19 -2.36
CA ALA A 37 -13.88 -4.35 -0.91
C ALA A 37 -15.17 -3.75 -0.32
N GLY A 38 -15.68 -2.67 -0.91
CA GLY A 38 -16.90 -2.01 -0.48
C GLY A 38 -16.77 -1.24 0.83
N GLU A 39 -17.88 -0.66 1.28
CA GLU A 39 -17.92 0.27 2.43
C GLU A 39 -17.60 -0.41 3.77
N ASN A 40 -17.72 -1.74 3.85
CA ASN A 40 -17.46 -2.51 5.06
C ASN A 40 -15.97 -2.84 5.22
N SER A 41 -15.14 -1.81 5.13
CA SER A 41 -13.68 -1.93 5.07
C SER A 41 -12.98 -0.92 5.97
N VAL A 42 -11.85 -1.31 6.55
CA VAL A 42 -10.88 -0.44 7.21
C VAL A 42 -9.53 -0.60 6.52
N ILE A 43 -8.81 0.50 6.32
CA ILE A 43 -7.56 0.48 5.56
C ILE A 43 -6.41 1.17 6.30
N GLY A 44 -5.27 0.50 6.34
CA GLY A 44 -3.99 1.03 6.80
C GLY A 44 -3.10 1.41 5.63
N ILE A 45 -2.64 2.66 5.58
CA ILE A 45 -1.74 3.16 4.54
C ILE A 45 -0.48 3.72 5.22
N PRO A 46 0.71 3.12 5.03
CA PRO A 46 1.95 3.67 5.60
C PRO A 46 2.38 4.99 4.93
N PRO A 47 3.32 5.74 5.54
CA PRO A 47 3.97 6.86 4.90
C PRO A 47 4.55 6.44 3.55
N GLY A 48 4.32 7.24 2.51
CA GLY A 48 4.65 6.91 1.14
C GLY A 48 3.78 7.71 0.18
N CYS A 49 3.78 7.36 -1.11
CA CYS A 49 3.06 8.13 -2.13
C CYS A 49 1.57 8.27 -1.82
N MET A 50 0.90 7.21 -1.34
CA MET A 50 -0.55 7.27 -1.15
C MET A 50 -0.95 8.07 0.08
N ALA A 51 -0.20 7.95 1.18
CA ALA A 51 -0.36 8.86 2.30
C ALA A 51 -0.06 10.31 1.90
N GLY A 52 1.05 10.55 1.19
CA GLY A 52 1.45 11.89 0.73
C GLY A 52 0.51 12.50 -0.31
N ALA A 53 -0.14 11.68 -1.13
CA ALA A 53 -1.15 12.09 -2.11
C ALA A 53 -2.53 12.39 -1.49
N GLY A 54 -2.66 12.26 -0.16
CA GLY A 54 -3.88 12.59 0.57
C GLY A 54 -4.85 11.44 0.78
N ALA A 55 -4.50 10.18 0.50
CA ALA A 55 -5.41 9.04 0.73
C ALA A 55 -5.76 8.86 2.22
N VAL A 56 -4.84 9.19 3.13
CA VAL A 56 -5.10 9.18 4.59
C VAL A 56 -5.84 10.44 5.06
N GLY A 57 -6.03 11.44 4.19
CA GLY A 57 -6.64 12.72 4.50
C GLY A 57 -5.65 13.89 4.57
N TRP A 58 -6.22 15.09 4.61
CA TRP A 58 -5.52 16.35 4.78
C TRP A 58 -6.28 17.21 5.78
N ASN A 59 -5.57 17.79 6.75
CA ASN A 59 -6.17 18.57 7.84
C ASN A 59 -7.24 17.75 8.61
N PHE A 60 -8.46 18.27 8.74
CA PHE A 60 -9.57 17.62 9.44
C PHE A 60 -10.48 16.80 8.50
N THR A 61 -10.00 16.42 7.30
CA THR A 61 -10.81 15.72 6.29
C THR A 61 -10.12 14.44 5.83
N SER A 62 -10.90 13.36 5.71
CA SER A 62 -10.43 12.06 5.24
C SER A 62 -10.27 12.03 3.71
N GLY A 63 -9.27 11.30 3.24
CA GLY A 63 -9.06 11.02 1.81
C GLY A 63 -9.95 9.91 1.26
N LEU A 64 -10.60 9.15 2.16
CA LEU A 64 -11.49 8.05 1.82
C LEU A 64 -12.85 8.21 2.51
N HIS A 65 -13.88 7.61 1.91
CA HIS A 65 -15.22 7.49 2.47
C HIS A 65 -15.38 6.35 3.50
N ILE A 66 -14.28 5.65 3.81
CA ILE A 66 -14.19 4.58 4.79
C ILE A 66 -13.11 4.91 5.84
N PRO A 67 -13.10 4.25 7.02
CA PRO A 67 -12.04 4.42 8.00
C PRO A 67 -10.65 4.13 7.42
N VAL A 68 -9.77 5.13 7.48
CA VAL A 68 -8.37 5.05 7.08
C VAL A 68 -7.47 5.49 8.21
N HIS A 69 -6.37 4.79 8.41
CA HIS A 69 -5.36 5.15 9.39
C HIS A 69 -3.96 5.14 8.77
N ILE A 70 -3.18 6.18 9.04
CA ILE A 70 -1.76 6.18 8.68
C ILE A 70 -0.99 5.29 9.65
N THR A 71 -0.32 4.25 9.16
CA THR A 71 0.53 3.41 10.01
C THR A 71 1.92 4.03 10.15
N LEU A 72 2.88 3.38 10.81
CA LEU A 72 4.29 3.66 10.56
C LEU A 72 4.73 2.89 9.31
N LEU A 73 5.86 3.30 8.72
CA LEU A 73 6.40 2.68 7.50
C LEU A 73 6.75 1.20 7.72
N ASP A 74 7.17 0.85 8.93
CA ASP A 74 7.71 -0.45 9.32
C ASP A 74 6.67 -1.39 9.95
N ASN A 75 5.48 -0.89 10.32
CA ASN A 75 4.55 -1.64 11.17
C ASN A 75 3.14 -1.85 10.61
N THR A 76 2.89 -1.58 9.33
CA THR A 76 1.54 -1.67 8.73
C THR A 76 0.86 -3.00 9.05
N ALA A 77 1.53 -4.13 8.82
CA ALA A 77 0.94 -5.44 9.04
C ALA A 77 0.75 -5.76 10.54
N ALA A 78 1.66 -5.31 11.41
CA ALA A 78 1.52 -5.48 12.86
C ALA A 78 0.35 -4.66 13.42
N LEU A 79 0.18 -3.42 12.99
CA LEU A 79 -0.96 -2.58 13.37
C LEU A 79 -2.28 -3.23 12.93
N LEU A 80 -2.35 -3.67 11.68
CA LEU A 80 -3.56 -4.30 11.13
C LEU A 80 -3.86 -5.67 11.74
N SER A 81 -2.85 -6.40 12.22
CA SER A 81 -3.05 -7.60 13.05
C SER A 81 -3.88 -7.27 14.29
N GLY A 82 -3.55 -6.19 14.99
CA GLY A 82 -4.32 -5.72 16.15
C GLY A 82 -5.76 -5.35 15.79
N VAL A 83 -5.94 -4.62 14.68
CA VAL A 83 -7.27 -4.23 14.18
C VAL A 83 -8.11 -5.44 13.80
N SER A 84 -7.54 -6.40 13.08
CA SER A 84 -8.22 -7.64 12.69
C SER A 84 -8.64 -8.46 13.91
N ASN A 85 -7.73 -8.67 14.85
CA ASN A 85 -8.03 -9.39 16.09
C ASN A 85 -9.12 -8.69 16.92
N MET A 86 -9.15 -7.35 16.95
CA MET A 86 -10.20 -6.60 17.61
C MET A 86 -11.57 -6.87 16.98
N TYR A 87 -11.71 -6.78 15.66
CA TYR A 87 -12.99 -7.02 14.98
C TYR A 87 -13.46 -8.47 15.11
N GLN A 88 -12.55 -9.44 14.99
CA GLN A 88 -12.87 -10.86 15.21
C GLN A 88 -13.40 -11.11 16.63
N ARG A 89 -12.78 -10.51 17.65
CA ARG A 89 -13.26 -10.61 19.06
C ARG A 89 -14.62 -9.97 19.28
N GLN A 90 -15.02 -9.02 18.44
CA GLN A 90 -16.35 -8.40 18.44
C GLN A 90 -17.38 -9.19 17.60
N GLY A 91 -16.99 -10.31 16.98
CA GLY A 91 -17.86 -11.06 16.07
C GLY A 91 -18.11 -10.36 14.74
N ARG A 92 -17.25 -9.39 14.36
CA ARG A 92 -17.34 -8.60 13.13
C ARG A 92 -16.41 -9.14 12.05
N ASP A 93 -16.61 -10.40 11.69
CA ASP A 93 -15.86 -11.09 10.65
C ASP A 93 -16.15 -10.60 9.23
N ASP A 94 -17.18 -9.78 9.08
CA ASP A 94 -17.62 -9.14 7.86
C ASP A 94 -16.73 -7.95 7.42
N ILE A 95 -15.91 -7.42 8.34
CA ILE A 95 -15.04 -6.27 8.06
C ILE A 95 -13.81 -6.69 7.25
N ASN A 96 -13.58 -6.03 6.12
CA ASN A 96 -12.33 -6.15 5.38
C ASN A 96 -11.25 -5.30 6.05
N VAL A 97 -10.18 -5.93 6.53
CA VAL A 97 -9.00 -5.23 7.05
C VAL A 97 -7.91 -5.25 5.99
N ILE A 98 -7.54 -4.07 5.48
CA ILE A 98 -6.70 -3.94 4.28
C ILE A 98 -5.45 -3.13 4.61
N GLY A 99 -4.28 -3.63 4.23
CA GLY A 99 -3.04 -2.86 4.15
C GLY A 99 -2.77 -2.48 2.70
N PHE A 100 -2.56 -1.18 2.42
CA PHE A 100 -2.21 -0.72 1.08
C PHE A 100 -0.88 0.04 1.13
N ALA A 101 0.20 -0.68 0.84
CA ALA A 101 1.56 -0.27 1.11
C ALA A 101 2.41 -0.24 -0.17
N GLY A 102 3.37 0.68 -0.24
CA GLY A 102 4.37 0.67 -1.31
C GLY A 102 5.40 -0.43 -1.12
N ASP A 103 6.25 -0.64 -2.12
CA ASP A 103 7.33 -1.63 -2.09
C ASP A 103 8.35 -1.36 -0.98
N GLY A 104 8.67 -0.11 -0.68
CA GLY A 104 9.57 0.22 0.44
C GLY A 104 9.02 -0.21 1.81
N ALA A 105 7.71 -0.02 2.03
CA ALA A 105 7.05 -0.49 3.26
C ALA A 105 6.88 -2.02 3.28
N THR A 106 6.89 -2.67 2.11
CA THR A 106 6.63 -4.12 2.00
C THR A 106 7.92 -4.93 2.03
N ALA A 107 8.86 -4.63 1.13
CA ALA A 107 10.05 -5.42 0.85
C ALA A 107 11.26 -4.97 1.65
N ASP A 108 11.23 -3.79 2.27
CA ASP A 108 12.30 -3.25 3.10
C ASP A 108 11.84 -3.10 4.56
N CYS A 109 11.48 -1.88 4.98
CA CYS A 109 11.32 -1.54 6.40
C CYS A 109 10.19 -2.31 7.09
N GLY A 110 9.07 -2.55 6.41
CA GLY A 110 7.93 -3.26 7.00
C GLY A 110 7.91 -4.76 6.75
N PHE A 111 8.93 -5.33 6.11
CA PHE A 111 8.96 -6.75 5.81
C PHE A 111 8.88 -7.63 7.07
N GLN A 112 9.53 -7.22 8.17
CA GLN A 112 9.47 -7.96 9.43
C GLN A 112 8.03 -8.06 9.96
N SER A 113 7.28 -6.96 9.94
CA SER A 113 5.90 -6.98 10.44
C SER A 113 4.97 -7.77 9.52
N LEU A 114 5.19 -7.68 8.20
CA LEU A 114 4.47 -8.47 7.20
C LEU A 114 4.70 -9.97 7.40
N SER A 115 5.97 -10.38 7.49
CA SER A 115 6.35 -11.77 7.72
C SER A 115 5.71 -12.33 8.98
N GLY A 116 5.75 -11.59 10.10
CA GLY A 116 5.14 -12.04 11.34
C GLY A 116 3.60 -12.13 11.27
N ALA A 117 2.94 -11.21 10.57
CA ALA A 117 1.49 -11.29 10.37
C ALA A 117 1.09 -12.47 9.47
N ALA A 118 1.87 -12.74 8.42
CA ALA A 118 1.66 -13.90 7.55
C ALA A 118 1.86 -15.23 8.29
N GLU A 119 2.90 -15.34 9.11
CA GLU A 119 3.17 -16.53 9.94
C GLU A 119 2.00 -16.85 10.90
N ARG A 120 1.38 -15.81 11.49
CA ARG A 120 0.21 -15.97 12.37
C ARG A 120 -1.10 -16.24 11.61
N GLY A 121 -1.10 -16.16 10.28
CA GLY A 121 -2.32 -16.30 9.48
C GLY A 121 -3.34 -15.20 9.75
N GLU A 122 -2.88 -13.97 10.02
CA GLU A 122 -3.75 -12.84 10.34
C GLU A 122 -4.75 -12.60 9.20
N LYS A 123 -6.03 -12.40 9.55
CA LYS A 123 -7.10 -12.10 8.59
C LYS A 123 -7.00 -10.65 8.12
N VAL A 124 -6.02 -10.40 7.27
CA VAL A 124 -5.68 -9.09 6.69
C VAL A 124 -5.35 -9.28 5.22
N LEU A 125 -5.95 -8.47 4.35
CA LEU A 125 -5.52 -8.36 2.97
C LEU A 125 -4.38 -7.34 2.89
N TYR A 126 -3.15 -7.80 2.69
CA TYR A 126 -2.00 -6.92 2.51
C TYR A 126 -1.68 -6.77 1.02
N ILE A 127 -1.68 -5.54 0.53
CA ILE A 127 -1.44 -5.20 -0.87
C ILE A 127 -0.18 -4.36 -0.96
N CYS A 128 0.78 -4.86 -1.74
CA CYS A 128 1.95 -4.10 -2.17
C CYS A 128 1.66 -3.48 -3.54
N TYR A 129 1.54 -2.15 -3.62
CA TYR A 129 1.64 -1.46 -4.90
C TYR A 129 3.12 -1.26 -5.21
N ASP A 130 3.70 -2.18 -5.99
CA ASP A 130 5.11 -2.12 -6.34
C ASP A 130 5.34 -1.12 -7.48
N ASN A 131 5.92 0.03 -7.16
CA ASN A 131 6.36 1.02 -8.14
C ASN A 131 7.89 1.09 -8.23
N GLU A 132 8.59 0.07 -7.73
CA GLU A 132 10.03 -0.15 -7.89
C GLU A 132 10.92 0.96 -7.29
N GLY A 133 10.46 1.67 -6.27
CA GLY A 133 11.30 2.64 -5.55
C GLY A 133 10.56 3.44 -4.49
N TYR A 134 11.32 4.12 -3.65
CA TYR A 134 10.76 5.10 -2.71
C TYR A 134 10.39 6.39 -3.45
N MET A 135 9.27 6.35 -4.16
CA MET A 135 8.85 7.42 -5.06
C MET A 135 8.60 8.74 -4.32
N ASN A 136 7.92 8.69 -3.17
CA ASN A 136 7.53 9.90 -2.42
C ASN A 136 8.71 10.73 -1.94
N THR A 137 9.82 10.09 -1.59
CA THR A 137 11.01 10.76 -1.05
C THR A 137 11.95 11.26 -2.13
N GLY A 138 11.60 11.12 -3.41
CA GLY A 138 12.46 11.52 -4.54
C GLY A 138 13.11 10.32 -5.23
N PHE A 139 12.35 9.25 -5.43
CA PHE A 139 12.74 8.06 -6.20
C PHE A 139 14.08 7.45 -5.77
N GLN A 140 14.20 7.07 -4.50
CA GLN A 140 15.34 6.30 -3.99
C GLN A 140 15.18 4.80 -4.30
N ARG A 141 16.31 4.10 -4.40
CA ARG A 141 16.39 2.64 -4.58
C ARG A 141 15.73 1.86 -3.44
N SER A 142 14.79 0.98 -3.77
CA SER A 142 14.21 -0.03 -2.88
C SER A 142 14.77 -1.44 -3.15
N SER A 143 14.34 -2.43 -2.37
CA SER A 143 14.65 -3.84 -2.66
C SER A 143 13.99 -4.35 -3.94
N THR A 144 12.82 -3.83 -4.36
CA THR A 144 12.13 -4.28 -5.57
C THR A 144 12.62 -3.57 -6.83
N THR A 145 13.29 -2.41 -6.71
CA THR A 145 13.92 -1.73 -7.85
C THR A 145 14.66 -2.72 -8.77
N THR A 146 14.43 -2.65 -10.08
CA THR A 146 15.09 -3.53 -11.05
C THR A 146 16.62 -3.30 -11.11
N ARG A 147 17.39 -4.38 -11.38
CA ARG A 147 18.85 -4.28 -11.56
C ARG A 147 19.18 -3.36 -12.74
N GLY A 148 20.14 -2.46 -12.55
CA GLY A 148 20.55 -1.47 -13.55
C GLY A 148 19.70 -0.21 -13.58
N SER A 149 18.58 -0.15 -12.84
CA SER A 149 17.77 1.07 -12.77
C SER A 149 18.54 2.22 -12.14
N SER A 150 18.42 3.39 -12.78
CA SER A 150 18.93 4.66 -12.25
C SER A 150 17.92 5.22 -11.26
N THR A 151 18.36 5.50 -10.04
CA THR A 151 17.55 6.15 -8.98
C THR A 151 18.33 7.30 -8.37
N SER A 152 17.74 8.09 -7.48
CA SER A 152 18.47 9.19 -6.81
C SER A 152 19.60 8.69 -5.89
N THR A 153 19.53 7.44 -5.41
CA THR A 153 20.59 6.81 -4.59
C THR A 153 21.44 5.79 -5.35
N THR A 154 21.01 5.38 -6.54
CA THR A 154 21.81 4.57 -7.47
C THR A 154 21.81 5.18 -8.88
N PRO A 155 22.42 6.35 -9.11
CA PRO A 155 22.44 6.97 -10.43
C PRO A 155 23.20 6.12 -11.46
N ALA A 156 22.67 6.03 -12.67
CA ALA A 156 23.40 5.50 -13.82
C ALA A 156 24.32 6.59 -14.41
N SER A 157 25.62 6.41 -14.23
CA SER A 157 26.70 7.30 -14.63
C SER A 157 27.95 6.48 -15.03
N THR A 158 29.04 7.15 -15.38
CA THR A 158 30.32 6.49 -15.66
C THR A 158 30.92 5.83 -14.41
N ALA A 159 30.68 6.38 -13.22
CA ALA A 159 31.21 5.87 -11.95
C ALA A 159 30.28 4.87 -11.25
N MET A 160 28.99 4.85 -11.59
CA MET A 160 27.99 3.98 -10.98
C MET A 160 27.01 3.48 -12.04
N HIS A 161 26.73 2.19 -12.08
CA HIS A 161 25.93 1.58 -13.15
C HIS A 161 24.50 1.24 -12.71
N GLY A 162 23.86 2.15 -11.96
CA GLY A 162 22.52 1.90 -11.39
C GLY A 162 22.53 0.90 -10.23
N LYS A 163 21.37 0.34 -9.90
CA LYS A 163 21.25 -0.68 -8.85
C LYS A 163 22.03 -1.95 -9.21
N ALA A 164 22.98 -2.35 -8.35
CA ALA A 164 23.80 -3.53 -8.59
C ALA A 164 23.05 -4.86 -8.36
N GLN A 165 22.16 -4.90 -7.36
CA GLN A 165 21.47 -6.13 -6.94
C GLN A 165 20.24 -6.42 -7.81
N HIS A 166 19.91 -7.70 -7.97
CA HIS A 166 18.60 -8.12 -8.50
C HIS A 166 17.46 -7.67 -7.57
N GLN A 167 16.27 -7.53 -8.13
CA GLN A 167 15.06 -7.26 -7.35
C GLN A 167 14.83 -8.37 -6.32
N LYS A 168 14.41 -8.00 -5.11
CA LYS A 168 13.89 -8.96 -4.14
C LYS A 168 12.54 -9.44 -4.65
N TYR A 169 12.44 -10.73 -4.95
CA TYR A 169 11.24 -11.29 -5.54
C TYR A 169 10.25 -11.70 -4.43
N MET A 170 9.52 -10.71 -3.93
CA MET A 170 8.56 -10.86 -2.83
C MET A 170 7.57 -12.02 -3.00
N PRO A 171 7.05 -12.36 -4.19
CA PRO A 171 6.13 -13.49 -4.32
C PRO A 171 6.71 -14.87 -3.98
N LEU A 172 8.04 -15.03 -3.89
CA LEU A 172 8.69 -16.31 -3.53
C LEU A 172 9.12 -16.37 -2.05
N ILE A 173 8.96 -15.29 -1.29
CA ILE A 173 9.35 -15.18 0.12
C ILE A 173 8.11 -15.25 0.98
#